data_AF-M3F9P2-F1
#
_entry.id   AF-M3F9P2-F1
#
_cell.length_a   1.000
_cell.length_b   1.000
_cell.length_c   1.000
_cell.angle_alpha   90.00
_cell.angle_beta   90.00
_cell.angle_gamma   90.00
#
_symmetry.space_group_name_H-M   'P 1'
#
loop_
_entity.id
_entity.type
_entity.pdbx_description
1 polymer ?
#
loop_
_entity_poly.entity_id
_entity_poly.type
_entity_poly.pdbx_seq_one_letter_code
_entity_poly.pdbx_strand_id
1 'polypeptide(L)'
;MPWNSGSSSPPTCSPSATWPSGRRPREPDSAPFFAMLAEGEAVAAQALGAYAEACGVDEERAAAYEPLPGCQAYPSYVARLALGAAPADVVLALSANFASWGGYCATISKALRDHYGFTDEARAFFGFFAEPAPELQERARAAVQAGLDAGRIGENRAHAYGRLLQGYESMFWTTPARPERGAGHRAISHGRPAVGVRPC
;
A
#
# COMPACT_ATOMS: atom_id res chain seq x y z
N MET A 1 -50.85 28.41 27.60
CA MET A 1 -49.70 29.34 27.60
C MET A 1 -48.45 28.58 28.02
N PRO A 2 -47.29 28.92 27.45
CA PRO A 2 -46.54 28.00 26.58
C PRO A 2 -45.17 27.61 27.13
N TRP A 3 -44.66 26.49 26.64
CA TRP A 3 -43.27 26.09 26.82
C TRP A 3 -42.36 26.97 25.97
N ASN A 4 -41.34 27.50 26.64
CA ASN A 4 -40.40 28.50 26.17
C ASN A 4 -39.46 27.92 25.10
N SER A 5 -39.46 28.53 23.91
CA SER A 5 -38.55 28.23 22.80
C SER A 5 -37.16 28.81 23.10
N GLY A 6 -36.34 28.08 23.83
CA GLY A 6 -34.91 28.37 23.94
C GLY A 6 -34.22 28.10 22.60
N SER A 7 -34.00 29.15 21.81
CA SER A 7 -33.21 29.10 20.59
C SER A 7 -31.72 28.95 20.94
N SER A 8 -31.23 27.71 20.97
CA SER A 8 -29.79 27.43 20.93
C SER A 8 -29.35 27.31 19.47
N SER A 9 -28.73 28.36 18.95
CA SER A 9 -28.06 28.32 17.64
C SER A 9 -26.93 27.27 17.67
N PRO A 10 -26.75 26.46 16.61
CA PRO A 10 -25.61 25.55 16.51
C PRO A 10 -24.31 26.35 16.37
N PRO A 11 -23.16 25.83 16.83
CA PRO A 11 -21.87 26.49 16.66
C PRO A 11 -21.57 26.62 15.16
N THR A 12 -21.44 27.88 14.71
CA THR A 12 -21.02 28.20 13.34
C THR A 12 -19.57 27.76 13.17
N CYS A 13 -19.36 26.81 12.27
CA CYS A 13 -18.03 26.39 11.84
C CYS A 13 -17.36 27.57 11.11
N SER A 14 -16.37 28.21 11.73
CA SER A 14 -15.56 29.24 11.08
C SER A 14 -14.79 28.62 9.90
N PRO A 15 -14.89 29.18 8.68
CA PRO A 15 -14.25 28.59 7.49
C PRO A 15 -12.74 28.86 7.38
N SER A 16 -12.08 29.28 8.46
CA SER A 16 -10.66 29.67 8.44
C SER A 16 -9.71 28.50 8.74
N ALA A 17 -9.92 27.35 8.10
CA ALA A 17 -8.88 26.34 7.94
C ALA A 17 -8.24 26.55 6.56
N THR A 18 -7.46 27.61 6.42
CA THR A 18 -6.59 27.77 5.26
C THR A 18 -5.53 26.69 5.32
N TRP A 19 -5.58 25.73 4.39
CA TRP A 19 -4.47 24.83 4.12
C TRP A 19 -3.21 25.67 3.87
N PRO A 20 -2.07 25.40 4.54
CA PRO A 20 -0.86 26.13 4.27
C PRO A 20 -0.43 25.90 2.83
N SER A 21 -0.61 26.92 1.99
CA SER A 21 -0.21 27.00 0.58
C SER A 21 1.29 27.28 0.41
N GLY A 22 2.09 27.09 1.46
CA GLY A 22 3.52 27.30 1.44
C GLY A 22 4.21 26.22 0.60
N ARG A 23 4.99 26.64 -0.41
CA ARG A 23 5.98 25.77 -1.06
C ARG A 23 6.91 25.25 0.04
N ARG A 24 6.88 23.94 0.30
CA ARG A 24 7.79 23.33 1.28
C ARG A 24 9.23 23.63 0.91
N PRO A 25 10.12 23.81 1.90
CA PRO A 25 11.54 23.79 1.65
C PRO A 25 11.88 22.52 0.88
N ARG A 26 12.63 22.66 -0.21
CA ARG A 26 13.20 21.49 -0.87
C ARG A 26 14.20 20.87 0.11
N GLU A 27 14.04 19.60 0.40
CA GLU A 27 15.03 18.80 1.12
C GLU A 27 15.78 17.96 0.07
N PRO A 28 16.80 18.53 -0.60
CA PRO A 28 17.54 17.83 -1.66
C PRO A 28 18.17 16.53 -1.15
N ASP A 29 18.50 16.48 0.15
CA ASP A 29 19.15 15.34 0.80
C ASP A 29 18.28 14.08 0.79
N SER A 30 16.94 14.22 0.75
CA SER A 30 16.02 13.08 0.65
C SER A 30 15.74 12.65 -0.80
N ALA A 31 16.07 13.49 -1.79
CA ALA A 31 15.73 13.21 -3.19
C ALA A 31 16.36 11.93 -3.74
N PRO A 32 17.64 11.59 -3.46
CA PRO A 32 18.25 10.35 -3.93
C PRO A 32 17.57 9.08 -3.41
N PHE A 33 17.04 9.13 -2.18
CA PHE A 33 16.26 8.03 -1.60
C PHE A 33 14.94 7.83 -2.35
N PHE A 34 14.16 8.90 -2.53
CA PHE A 34 12.88 8.82 -3.23
C PHE A 34 13.03 8.49 -4.72
N ALA A 35 14.09 8.96 -5.38
CA ALA A 35 14.40 8.59 -6.75
C ALA A 35 14.65 7.08 -6.89
N MET A 36 15.47 6.51 -5.99
CA MET A 36 15.71 5.06 -5.96
C MET A 36 14.43 4.27 -5.73
N LEU A 37 13.57 4.72 -4.82
CA LEU A 37 12.29 4.07 -4.58
C LEU A 37 11.43 4.07 -5.83
N ALA A 38 11.31 5.21 -6.51
CA ALA A 38 10.52 5.31 -7.75
C ALA A 38 11.07 4.41 -8.86
N GLU A 39 12.40 4.33 -9.01
CA GLU A 39 13.06 3.41 -9.95
C GLU A 39 12.78 1.94 -9.60
N GLY A 40 12.84 1.59 -8.31
CA GLY A 40 12.52 0.24 -7.84
C GLY A 40 11.06 -0.14 -8.07
N GLU A 41 10.12 0.76 -7.84
CA GLU A 41 8.69 0.55 -8.14
C GLU A 41 8.47 0.30 -9.64
N ALA A 42 9.21 1.00 -10.52
CA ALA A 42 9.12 0.76 -11.96
C ALA A 42 9.61 -0.65 -12.36
N VAL A 43 10.68 -1.14 -11.72
CA VAL A 43 11.18 -2.52 -11.90
C VAL A 43 10.15 -3.53 -11.38
N ALA A 44 9.60 -3.31 -10.19
CA ALA A 44 8.59 -4.17 -9.60
C ALA A 44 7.30 -4.23 -10.45
N ALA A 45 6.86 -3.09 -10.98
CA ALA A 45 5.71 -3.00 -11.88
C ALA A 45 5.85 -3.88 -13.13
N GLN A 46 7.05 -3.98 -13.70
CA GLN A 46 7.31 -4.85 -14.85
C GLN A 46 7.23 -6.34 -14.48
N ALA A 47 7.60 -6.71 -13.26
CA ALA A 47 7.56 -8.09 -12.79
C ALA A 47 6.15 -8.59 -12.41
N LEU A 48 5.18 -7.67 -12.21
CA LEU A 48 3.81 -8.01 -11.82
C LEU A 48 3.04 -8.81 -12.88
N GLY A 49 3.36 -8.62 -14.17
CA GLY A 49 2.66 -9.31 -15.26
C GLY A 49 2.79 -10.84 -15.19
N ALA A 50 4.01 -11.35 -14.98
CA ALA A 50 4.24 -12.78 -14.87
C ALA A 50 3.54 -13.41 -13.65
N TYR A 51 3.45 -12.67 -12.55
CA TYR A 51 2.69 -13.11 -11.37
C TYR A 51 1.18 -13.17 -11.67
N ALA A 52 0.62 -12.14 -12.31
CA ALA A 52 -0.80 -12.09 -12.69
C ALA A 52 -1.17 -13.23 -13.64
N GLU A 53 -0.35 -13.49 -14.67
CA GLU A 53 -0.54 -14.60 -15.61
C GLU A 53 -0.54 -15.96 -14.90
N ALA A 54 0.43 -16.19 -14.00
CA ALA A 54 0.49 -17.42 -13.20
C ALA A 54 -0.72 -17.59 -12.26
N CYS A 55 -1.35 -16.49 -11.85
CA CYS A 55 -2.63 -16.49 -11.12
C CYS A 55 -3.87 -16.64 -12.01
N GLY A 56 -3.72 -16.73 -13.34
CA GLY A 56 -4.83 -16.75 -14.29
C GLY A 56 -5.61 -15.44 -14.31
N VAL A 57 -4.92 -14.32 -14.14
CA VAL A 57 -5.48 -12.96 -14.24
C VAL A 57 -5.01 -12.34 -15.55
N ASP A 58 -5.93 -12.23 -16.51
CA ASP A 58 -5.71 -11.50 -17.76
C ASP A 58 -6.06 -10.01 -17.62
N GLU A 59 -5.81 -9.23 -18.68
CA GLU A 59 -6.07 -7.79 -18.70
C GLU A 59 -7.54 -7.44 -18.48
N GLU A 60 -8.46 -8.23 -19.05
CA GLU A 60 -9.91 -8.01 -18.90
C GLU A 60 -10.34 -8.19 -17.44
N ARG A 61 -9.91 -9.28 -16.81
CA ARG A 61 -10.18 -9.57 -15.40
C ARG A 61 -9.53 -8.55 -14.48
N ALA A 62 -8.31 -8.10 -14.78
CA ALA A 62 -7.63 -7.06 -14.03
C ALA A 62 -8.39 -5.72 -14.11
N ALA A 63 -8.86 -5.34 -15.30
CA ALA A 63 -9.60 -4.09 -15.51
C ALA A 63 -11.00 -4.10 -14.87
N ALA A 64 -11.65 -5.27 -14.83
CA ALA A 64 -12.97 -5.44 -14.21
C ALA A 64 -12.91 -5.59 -12.67
N TYR A 65 -11.72 -5.74 -12.09
CA TYR A 65 -11.56 -5.98 -10.67
C TYR A 65 -11.85 -4.71 -9.84
N GLU A 66 -12.83 -4.80 -8.95
CA GLU A 66 -13.10 -3.76 -7.96
C GLU A 66 -12.11 -3.90 -6.78
N PRO A 67 -11.25 -2.90 -6.51
CA PRO A 67 -10.27 -3.01 -5.44
C PRO A 67 -10.90 -3.08 -4.05
N LEU A 68 -10.45 -4.01 -3.22
CA LEU A 68 -10.86 -4.07 -1.82
C LEU A 68 -10.33 -2.83 -1.07
N PRO A 69 -11.18 -2.10 -0.31
CA PRO A 69 -10.76 -0.89 0.39
C PRO A 69 -9.58 -1.12 1.35
N GLY A 70 -9.51 -2.28 2.00
CA GLY A 70 -8.39 -2.61 2.89
C GLY A 70 -7.06 -2.79 2.16
N CYS A 71 -7.08 -3.19 0.87
CA CYS A 71 -5.90 -3.22 0.02
C CYS A 71 -5.47 -1.82 -0.47
N GLN A 72 -6.34 -0.82 -0.36
CA GLN A 72 -6.03 0.56 -0.75
C GLN A 72 -5.54 1.42 0.42
N ALA A 73 -5.69 0.96 1.66
CA ALA A 73 -5.39 1.76 2.85
C ALA A 73 -3.89 2.11 2.98
N TYR A 74 -3.00 1.13 2.81
CA TYR A 74 -1.55 1.33 2.84
C TYR A 74 -1.04 2.29 1.76
N PRO A 75 -1.29 2.05 0.45
CA PRO A 75 -0.82 2.96 -0.60
C PRO A 75 -1.43 4.37 -0.47
N SER A 76 -2.70 4.47 -0.05
CA SER A 76 -3.33 5.78 0.21
C SER A 76 -2.63 6.55 1.33
N TYR A 77 -2.17 5.87 2.38
CA TYR A 77 -1.44 6.50 3.47
C TYR A 77 -0.03 6.93 3.04
N VAL A 78 0.68 6.11 2.27
CA VAL A 78 1.97 6.49 1.67
C VAL A 78 1.82 7.73 0.79
N ALA A 79 0.79 7.78 -0.07
CA ALA A 79 0.49 8.95 -0.89
C ALA A 79 0.19 10.20 -0.03
N ARG A 80 -0.57 10.05 1.06
CA ARG A 80 -0.82 11.15 2.01
C ARG A 80 0.49 11.68 2.62
N LEU A 81 1.42 10.80 3.01
CA LEU A 81 2.72 11.21 3.54
C LEU A 81 3.54 11.96 2.46
N ALA A 82 3.56 11.46 1.23
CA ALA A 82 4.27 12.09 0.12
C ALA A 82 3.77 13.52 -0.18
N LEU A 83 2.46 13.77 -0.07
CA LEU A 83 1.86 15.09 -0.25
C LEU A 83 2.02 15.99 0.99
N GLY A 84 2.08 15.38 2.17
CA GLY A 84 1.70 15.99 3.45
C GLY A 84 2.80 16.14 4.49
N ALA A 85 3.86 15.34 4.45
CA ALA A 85 4.85 15.26 5.53
C ALA A 85 6.20 15.90 5.16
N ALA A 86 7.07 16.08 6.16
CA ALA A 86 8.45 16.48 5.92
C ALA A 86 9.23 15.28 5.34
N PRO A 87 9.99 15.45 4.25
CA PRO A 87 10.70 14.36 3.59
C PRO A 87 11.55 13.50 4.54
N ALA A 88 12.36 14.09 5.41
CA ALA A 88 13.17 13.34 6.38
C ALA A 88 12.35 12.46 7.34
N ASP A 89 11.17 12.92 7.80
CA ASP A 89 10.27 12.10 8.63
C ASP A 89 9.71 10.90 7.85
N VAL A 90 9.42 11.10 6.56
CA VAL A 90 8.89 10.05 5.67
C VAL A 90 9.96 9.00 5.38
N VAL A 91 11.21 9.41 5.11
CA VAL A 91 12.35 8.49 4.94
C VAL A 91 12.45 7.60 6.17
N LEU A 92 12.52 8.19 7.37
CA LEU A 92 12.65 7.44 8.61
C LEU A 92 11.49 6.43 8.81
N ALA A 93 10.26 6.87 8.56
CA ALA A 93 9.07 6.03 8.71
C ALA A 93 9.01 4.88 7.68
N LEU A 94 9.32 5.14 6.41
CA LEU A 94 9.33 4.13 5.35
C LEU A 94 10.46 3.12 5.52
N SER A 95 11.66 3.57 5.88
CA SER A 95 12.80 2.69 6.12
C SER A 95 12.54 1.67 7.23
N ALA A 96 11.85 2.07 8.30
CA ALA A 96 11.42 1.15 9.35
C ALA A 96 10.36 0.14 8.85
N ASN A 97 9.52 0.53 7.89
CA ASN A 97 8.47 -0.32 7.32
C ASN A 97 9.02 -1.37 6.34
N PHE A 98 10.03 -1.02 5.52
CA PHE A 98 10.54 -1.90 4.47
C PHE A 98 11.10 -3.23 4.98
N ALA A 99 11.62 -3.27 6.20
CA ALA A 99 12.06 -4.52 6.81
C ALA A 99 10.91 -5.53 6.99
N SER A 100 9.72 -5.04 7.36
CA SER A 100 8.51 -5.87 7.49
C SER A 100 7.99 -6.30 6.11
N TRP A 101 7.85 -5.35 5.19
CA TRP A 101 7.42 -5.61 3.82
C TRP A 101 8.27 -6.68 3.13
N GLY A 102 9.61 -6.53 3.16
CA GLY A 102 10.52 -7.48 2.54
C GLY A 102 10.44 -8.88 3.17
N GLY A 103 10.22 -8.97 4.49
CA GLY A 103 9.99 -10.25 5.17
C GLY A 103 8.71 -10.96 4.70
N TYR A 104 7.61 -10.21 4.50
CA TYR A 104 6.38 -10.77 3.94
C TYR A 104 6.58 -11.22 2.49
N CYS A 105 7.23 -10.40 1.66
CA CYS A 105 7.55 -10.76 0.28
C CYS A 105 8.43 -12.02 0.21
N ALA A 106 9.44 -12.16 1.07
CA ALA A 106 10.27 -13.37 1.15
C ALA A 106 9.43 -14.62 1.50
N THR A 107 8.52 -14.48 2.47
CA THR A 107 7.61 -15.55 2.90
C THR A 107 6.69 -15.98 1.76
N ILE A 108 6.07 -15.02 1.07
CA ILE A 108 5.16 -15.28 -0.05
C ILE A 108 5.91 -15.91 -1.22
N SER A 109 7.06 -15.36 -1.63
CA SER A 109 7.88 -15.89 -2.72
C SER A 109 8.29 -17.35 -2.48
N LYS A 110 8.64 -17.69 -1.23
CA LYS A 110 8.93 -19.07 -0.83
C LYS A 110 7.69 -19.96 -0.94
N ALA A 111 6.56 -19.52 -0.41
CA ALA A 111 5.31 -20.29 -0.44
C ALA A 111 4.82 -20.56 -1.87
N LEU A 112 4.89 -19.56 -2.76
CA LEU A 112 4.53 -19.68 -4.17
C LEU A 112 5.32 -20.78 -4.89
N ARG A 113 6.62 -20.92 -4.58
CA ARG A 113 7.45 -22.00 -5.10
C ARG A 113 7.09 -23.33 -4.46
N ASP A 114 7.14 -23.40 -3.14
CA ASP A 114 7.12 -24.65 -2.39
C ASP A 114 5.73 -25.34 -2.42
N HIS A 115 4.64 -24.58 -2.60
CA HIS A 115 3.27 -25.09 -2.51
C HIS A 115 2.44 -24.92 -3.79
N TYR A 116 2.81 -23.98 -4.67
CA TYR A 116 2.00 -23.64 -5.85
C TYR A 116 2.75 -23.85 -7.18
N GLY A 117 4.04 -24.20 -7.14
CA GLY A 117 4.82 -24.51 -8.34
C GLY A 117 5.09 -23.30 -9.25
N PHE A 118 5.03 -22.08 -8.72
CA PHE A 118 5.30 -20.87 -9.49
C PHE A 118 6.77 -20.81 -9.91
N THR A 119 7.03 -20.38 -11.16
CA THR A 119 8.39 -20.23 -11.70
C THR A 119 9.15 -19.08 -11.04
N ASP A 120 10.43 -18.92 -11.37
CA ASP A 120 11.23 -17.80 -10.87
C ASP A 120 10.70 -16.45 -11.39
N GLU A 121 10.28 -16.42 -12.65
CA GLU A 121 9.69 -15.24 -13.29
C GLU A 121 8.38 -14.83 -12.63
N ALA A 122 7.48 -15.78 -12.35
CA ALA A 122 6.20 -15.51 -11.69
C ALA A 122 6.35 -15.06 -10.22
N ARG A 123 7.53 -15.27 -9.63
CA ARG A 123 7.86 -14.86 -8.25
C ARG A 123 8.72 -13.61 -8.20
N ALA A 124 9.15 -13.08 -9.34
CA ALA A 124 10.14 -12.00 -9.45
C ALA A 124 9.72 -10.74 -8.68
N PHE A 125 8.42 -10.38 -8.68
CA PHE A 125 7.90 -9.24 -7.90
C PHE A 125 8.20 -9.39 -6.40
N PHE A 126 7.85 -10.53 -5.82
CA PHE A 126 8.09 -10.78 -4.40
C PHE A 126 9.58 -11.00 -4.10
N GLY A 127 10.30 -11.64 -5.03
CA GLY A 127 11.75 -11.79 -4.93
C GLY A 127 12.47 -10.44 -4.85
N PHE A 128 12.10 -9.50 -5.72
CA PHE A 128 12.70 -8.16 -5.77
C PHE A 128 12.61 -7.42 -4.43
N PHE A 129 11.44 -7.44 -3.78
CA PHE A 129 11.27 -6.80 -2.47
C PHE A 129 11.83 -7.60 -1.29
N ALA A 130 12.05 -8.91 -1.47
CA ALA A 130 12.65 -9.78 -0.45
C ALA A 130 14.16 -9.59 -0.33
N GLU A 131 14.81 -9.16 -1.41
CA GLU A 131 16.26 -8.96 -1.44
C GLU A 131 16.68 -7.75 -0.60
N PRO A 132 17.79 -7.85 0.16
CA PRO A 132 18.36 -6.69 0.83
C PRO A 132 18.72 -5.59 -0.17
N ALA A 133 18.46 -4.33 0.20
CA ALA A 133 18.83 -3.16 -0.59
C ALA A 133 19.83 -2.25 0.16
N PRO A 134 21.13 -2.63 0.28
CA PRO A 134 22.11 -1.86 1.04
C PRO A 134 22.23 -0.40 0.58
N GLU A 135 22.18 -0.17 -0.72
CA GLU A 135 22.29 1.20 -1.27
C GLU A 135 21.09 2.07 -0.87
N LEU A 136 19.89 1.51 -0.83
CA LEU A 136 18.70 2.20 -0.33
C LEU A 136 18.83 2.53 1.16
N GLN A 137 19.40 1.61 1.94
CA GLN A 137 19.66 1.82 3.37
C GLN A 137 20.68 2.95 3.61
N GLU A 138 21.75 3.01 2.81
CA GLU A 138 22.72 4.10 2.90
C GLU A 138 22.12 5.46 2.52
N ARG A 139 21.32 5.51 1.45
CA ARG A 139 20.59 6.74 1.06
C ARG A 139 19.59 7.17 2.14
N ALA A 140 18.92 6.23 2.78
CA ALA A 140 18.04 6.51 3.91
C ALA A 140 18.80 7.09 5.11
N ARG A 141 19.92 6.47 5.48
CA ARG A 141 20.79 6.94 6.58
C ARG A 141 21.29 8.36 6.33
N ALA A 142 21.75 8.64 5.11
CA ALA A 142 22.22 9.98 4.73
C ALA A 142 21.10 11.04 4.84
N ALA A 143 19.91 10.73 4.32
CA ALA A 143 18.76 11.64 4.38
C ALA A 143 18.26 11.88 5.81
N VAL A 144 18.22 10.83 6.64
CA VAL A 144 17.86 10.94 8.06
C VAL A 144 18.91 11.76 8.82
N GLN A 145 20.21 11.51 8.60
CA GLN A 145 21.28 12.27 9.24
C GLN A 145 21.20 13.76 8.87
N ALA A 146 21.03 14.09 7.60
CA ALA A 146 20.85 15.48 7.16
C ALA A 146 19.58 16.14 7.75
N GLY A 147 18.54 15.35 8.01
CA GLY A 147 17.34 15.79 8.73
C GLY A 147 17.62 16.09 10.20
N LEU A 148 18.40 15.23 10.88
CA LEU A 148 18.82 15.42 12.27
C LEU A 148 19.72 16.64 12.42
N ASP A 149 20.75 16.76 11.59
CA ASP A 149 21.73 17.87 11.62
C ASP A 149 21.05 19.23 11.42
N ALA A 150 19.99 19.27 10.61
CA ALA A 150 19.20 20.47 10.35
C ALA A 150 18.05 20.70 11.35
N GLY A 151 17.85 19.83 12.34
CA GLY A 151 16.75 19.91 13.29
C GLY A 151 15.36 19.77 12.65
N ARG A 152 15.25 19.06 11.53
CA ARG A 152 14.02 18.92 10.73
C ARG A 152 13.22 17.66 11.02
N ILE A 153 13.79 16.72 11.80
CA ILE A 153 13.08 15.50 12.18
C ILE A 153 12.20 15.76 13.40
N GLY A 154 10.91 15.48 13.25
CA GLY A 154 9.98 15.42 14.37
C GLY A 154 9.81 13.98 14.82
N GLU A 155 10.61 13.53 15.79
CA GLU A 155 10.63 12.12 16.26
C GLU A 155 9.23 11.57 16.56
N ASN A 156 8.41 12.32 17.31
CA ASN A 156 7.03 11.93 17.62
C ASN A 156 6.16 11.76 16.36
N ARG A 157 6.35 12.63 15.35
CA ARG A 157 5.62 12.55 14.08
C ARG A 157 6.10 11.37 13.25
N ALA A 158 7.41 11.20 13.09
CA ALA A 158 8.00 10.06 12.38
C ALA A 158 7.59 8.72 13.00
N HIS A 159 7.60 8.62 14.32
CA HIS A 159 7.13 7.44 15.04
C HIS A 159 5.63 7.18 14.83
N ALA A 160 4.79 8.22 14.89
CA ALA A 160 3.36 8.09 14.58
C ALA A 160 3.13 7.63 13.12
N TYR A 161 3.93 8.13 12.18
CA TYR A 161 3.86 7.69 10.79
C TYR A 161 4.24 6.22 10.64
N GLY A 162 5.34 5.78 11.25
CA GLY A 162 5.77 4.38 11.22
C GLY A 162 4.73 3.43 11.81
N ARG A 163 4.10 3.79 12.95
CA ARG A 163 3.02 2.98 13.55
C ARG A 163 1.80 2.86 12.63
N LEU A 164 1.42 3.95 11.97
CA LEU A 164 0.29 3.93 11.03
C LEU A 164 0.63 3.15 9.77
N LEU A 165 1.86 3.26 9.23
CA LEU A 165 2.33 2.45 8.11
C LEU A 165 2.19 0.96 8.42
N GLN A 166 2.74 0.48 9.55
CA GLN A 166 2.62 -0.93 9.93
C GLN A 166 1.16 -1.36 10.13
N GLY A 167 0.32 -0.51 10.72
CA GLY A 167 -1.10 -0.79 10.89
C GLY A 167 -1.85 -0.95 9.55
N TYR A 168 -1.59 -0.04 8.60
CA TYR A 168 -2.20 -0.11 7.28
C TYR A 168 -1.61 -1.22 6.41
N GLU A 169 -0.33 -1.53 6.54
CA GLU A 169 0.29 -2.69 5.88
C GLU A 169 -0.33 -4.00 6.41
N SER A 170 -0.53 -4.13 7.73
CA SER A 170 -1.24 -5.28 8.30
C SER A 170 -2.67 -5.39 7.78
N MET A 171 -3.38 -4.26 7.64
CA MET A 171 -4.70 -4.23 7.00
C MET A 171 -4.64 -4.70 5.55
N PHE A 172 -3.63 -4.27 4.79
CA PHE A 172 -3.40 -4.71 3.42
C PHE A 172 -3.27 -6.23 3.35
N TRP A 173 -2.36 -6.85 4.13
CA TRP A 173 -2.11 -8.29 4.07
C TRP A 173 -3.27 -9.15 4.60
N THR A 174 -4.02 -8.65 5.58
CA THR A 174 -5.14 -9.40 6.18
C THR A 174 -6.44 -9.30 5.38
N THR A 175 -6.62 -8.27 4.57
CA THR A 175 -7.81 -8.08 3.75
C THR A 175 -8.04 -9.21 2.74
N PRO A 176 -7.07 -9.58 1.88
CA PRO A 176 -7.24 -10.68 0.92
C PRO A 176 -7.25 -12.07 1.58
N ALA A 177 -6.72 -12.20 2.80
CA ALA A 177 -6.75 -13.45 3.55
C ALA A 177 -8.12 -13.76 4.19
N ARG A 178 -9.03 -12.76 4.25
CA ARG A 178 -10.36 -12.95 4.82
C ARG A 178 -11.28 -13.61 3.79
N PRO A 179 -12.02 -14.67 4.16
CA PRO A 179 -13.03 -15.23 3.29
C PRO A 179 -14.10 -14.15 3.03
N GLU A 180 -14.47 -13.98 1.76
CA GLU A 180 -15.53 -13.05 1.37
C GLU A 180 -16.81 -13.40 2.12
N ARG A 181 -17.24 -12.53 3.03
CA ARG A 181 -18.57 -12.66 3.64
C ARG A 181 -19.60 -12.10 2.66
N GLY A 182 -20.07 -12.95 1.77
CA GLY A 182 -21.33 -12.77 1.04
C GLY A 182 -21.36 -11.68 -0.03
N ALA A 183 -20.72 -11.92 -1.16
CA ALA A 183 -21.25 -11.43 -2.43
C ALA A 183 -22.20 -12.51 -2.97
N GLY A 184 -23.51 -12.31 -2.80
CA GLY A 184 -24.53 -13.09 -3.48
C GLY A 184 -24.44 -12.86 -4.99
N HIS A 185 -23.57 -13.61 -5.67
CA HIS A 185 -23.59 -13.69 -7.12
C HIS A 185 -24.80 -14.52 -7.54
N ARG A 186 -25.78 -13.84 -8.15
CA ARG A 186 -26.89 -14.47 -8.85
C ARG A 186 -26.33 -15.57 -9.75
N ALA A 187 -26.84 -16.78 -9.57
CA ALA A 187 -26.64 -17.86 -10.52
C ALA A 187 -27.09 -17.36 -11.91
N ILE A 188 -26.13 -17.17 -12.81
CA ILE A 188 -26.42 -17.11 -14.24
C ILE A 188 -26.84 -18.53 -14.60
N SER A 189 -28.15 -18.75 -14.68
CA SER A 189 -28.73 -19.96 -15.24
C SER A 189 -28.40 -19.99 -16.73
N HIS A 190 -27.27 -20.58 -17.09
CA HIS A 190 -27.05 -21.09 -18.44
C HIS A 190 -27.38 -22.58 -18.44
N GLY A 191 -28.44 -22.91 -19.19
CA GLY A 191 -28.95 -24.27 -19.32
C GLY A 191 -27.85 -25.21 -19.80
N ARG A 192 -27.63 -26.29 -19.05
CA ARG A 192 -26.96 -27.49 -19.55
C ARG A 192 -27.82 -28.05 -20.68
N PRO A 193 -27.28 -28.29 -21.90
CA PRO A 193 -27.84 -29.35 -22.72
C PRO A 193 -27.47 -30.68 -22.07
N ALA A 194 -28.50 -31.47 -21.77
CA ALA A 194 -28.34 -32.85 -21.37
C ALA A 194 -27.74 -33.64 -22.53
N VAL A 195 -26.46 -34.04 -22.43
CA VAL A 195 -25.91 -35.12 -23.27
C VAL A 195 -25.99 -36.38 -22.42
N GLY A 196 -27.00 -37.19 -22.74
CA GLY A 196 -27.24 -38.48 -22.12
C GLY A 196 -26.11 -39.46 -22.43
N VAL A 197 -25.57 -40.05 -21.37
CA VAL A 197 -24.81 -41.29 -21.41
C VAL A 197 -25.76 -42.40 -21.86
N ARG A 198 -25.48 -43.06 -22.98
CA ARG A 198 -26.08 -44.36 -23.31
C ARG A 198 -25.19 -45.46 -22.74
N PRO A 199 -25.73 -46.45 -22.02
CA PRO A 199 -25.00 -47.65 -21.68
C PRO A 199 -25.15 -48.73 -22.78
N CYS A 200 -24.05 -49.47 -22.97
CA CYS A 200 -23.81 -50.63 -23.84
C CYS A 200 -23.78 -50.38 -25.35
#